data_AF-A0A7S1J8I4-F1
#
_entry.id   AF-A0A7S1J8I4-F1
#
_cell.length_a   1.000
_cell.length_b   1.000
_cell.length_c   1.000
_cell.angle_alpha   90.00
_cell.angle_beta   90.00
_cell.angle_gamma   90.00
#
_symmetry.space_group_name_H-M   'P 1'
#
loop_
_entity.id
_entity.type
_entity.pdbx_description
1 polymer ?
#
loop_
_entity_poly.entity_id
_entity_poly.type
_entity_poly.pdbx_seq_one_letter_code
_entity_poly.pdbx_strand_id
1 'polypeptide(L)'
;RGAPGWVGCHMSHQYQTGTCLYFTFGGVQRGKEDIATFLGLKNAATDAVVRHNGSLTHHHGVGYEYVPWIDKFHGPVGMRILQDMKKSIDPQGICNPGKLLPVDTDDEKAKQGHMMYHRMGVPKSKL
;
A
#
# COMPACT_ATOMS: atom_id res chain seq x y z
N ARG A 1 10.25 -18.28 9.20
CA ARG A 1 10.40 -19.10 10.43
C ARG A 1 9.02 -19.69 10.73
N GLY A 2 8.86 -21.01 10.83
CA GLY A 2 7.56 -21.68 10.97
C GLY A 2 6.87 -21.44 12.32
N ALA A 3 6.45 -20.22 12.60
CA ALA A 3 5.71 -19.84 13.80
C ALA A 3 4.20 -19.87 13.53
N PRO A 4 3.37 -20.23 14.53
CA PRO A 4 1.92 -20.16 14.39
C PRO A 4 1.49 -18.70 14.20
N GLY A 5 0.53 -18.51 13.30
CA GLY A 5 -0.14 -17.24 13.04
C GLY A 5 -1.65 -17.45 12.99
N TRP A 6 -2.39 -16.35 13.10
CA TRP A 6 -3.84 -16.32 13.00
C TRP A 6 -4.26 -15.37 11.88
N VAL A 7 -5.29 -15.75 11.13
CA VAL A 7 -5.96 -14.90 10.15
C VAL A 7 -7.46 -15.12 10.29
N GLY A 8 -8.21 -14.03 10.36
CA GLY A 8 -9.66 -14.01 10.34
C GLY A 8 -10.17 -13.02 9.30
N CYS A 9 -11.40 -13.23 8.83
CA CYS A 9 -12.07 -12.37 7.88
C CYS A 9 -13.55 -12.27 8.24
N HIS A 10 -14.14 -11.10 8.04
CA HIS A 10 -15.58 -10.91 8.11
C HIS A 10 -16.06 -9.95 7.01
N MET A 11 -17.34 -10.04 6.66
CA MET A 11 -18.01 -9.05 5.81
C MET A 11 -18.45 -7.88 6.71
N SER A 12 -17.96 -6.68 6.43
CA SER A 12 -18.33 -5.49 7.21
C SER A 12 -19.46 -4.69 6.57
N HIS A 13 -19.54 -4.69 5.24
CA HIS A 13 -20.53 -3.94 4.46
C HIS A 13 -20.96 -4.76 3.25
N GLN A 14 -22.21 -4.63 2.85
CA GLN A 14 -22.76 -5.27 1.66
C GLN A 14 -23.34 -4.21 0.74
N TYR A 15 -23.17 -4.45 -0.55
CA TYR A 15 -23.63 -3.61 -1.64
C TYR A 15 -24.28 -4.50 -2.70
N GLN A 16 -25.06 -3.88 -3.59
CA GLN A 16 -25.69 -4.61 -4.69
C GLN A 16 -24.67 -5.35 -5.58
N THR A 17 -23.46 -4.80 -5.72
CA THR A 17 -22.40 -5.31 -6.61
C THR A 17 -21.22 -5.94 -5.87
N GLY A 18 -21.29 -6.13 -4.55
CA GLY A 18 -20.19 -6.73 -3.80
C GLY A 18 -20.25 -6.54 -2.29
N THR A 19 -19.14 -6.82 -1.61
CA THR A 19 -19.03 -6.70 -0.15
C THR A 19 -17.63 -6.22 0.25
N CYS A 20 -17.55 -5.53 1.39
CA CYS A 20 -16.27 -5.23 2.01
C CYS A 20 -15.85 -6.40 2.91
N LEU A 21 -14.83 -7.13 2.48
CA LEU A 21 -14.11 -8.09 3.31
C LEU A 21 -13.07 -7.37 4.17
N TYR A 22 -13.07 -7.65 5.47
CA TYR A 22 -12.13 -7.08 6.43
C TYR A 22 -11.30 -8.19 7.06
N PHE A 23 -10.00 -8.18 6.77
CA PHE A 23 -9.06 -9.18 7.28
C PHE A 23 -8.33 -8.66 8.52
N THR A 24 -8.22 -9.52 9.52
CA THR A 24 -7.34 -9.31 10.67
C THR A 24 -6.36 -10.47 10.71
N PHE A 25 -5.08 -10.19 10.86
CA PHE A 25 -4.06 -11.24 10.96
C PHE A 25 -3.01 -10.85 11.99
N GLY A 26 -2.36 -11.86 12.56
CA GLY A 26 -1.36 -11.68 13.60
C GLY A 26 -0.52 -12.94 13.80
N GLY A 27 0.57 -12.80 14.53
CA GLY A 27 1.49 -13.89 14.83
C GLY A 27 2.47 -13.48 15.92
N VAL A 28 3.33 -14.43 16.30
CA VAL A 28 4.31 -14.20 17.36
C VAL A 28 5.41 -13.26 16.86
N GLN A 29 5.63 -12.16 17.59
CA GLN A 29 6.82 -11.33 17.45
C GLN A 29 7.93 -11.85 18.37
N ARG A 30 9.11 -12.09 17.81
CA ARG A 30 10.32 -12.56 18.51
C ARG A 30 11.40 -11.49 18.59
N GLY A 31 11.39 -10.53 17.68
CA GLY A 31 12.36 -9.45 17.65
C GLY A 31 11.88 -8.22 16.87
N LYS A 32 12.73 -7.20 16.84
CA LYS A 32 12.45 -5.95 16.10
C LYS A 32 12.48 -6.18 14.58
N GLU A 33 13.25 -7.18 14.14
CA GLU A 33 13.39 -7.57 12.74
C GLU A 33 12.11 -8.18 12.14
N ASP A 34 11.18 -8.67 12.97
CA ASP A 34 9.94 -9.28 12.49
C ASP A 34 8.99 -8.27 11.82
N ILE A 35 9.27 -6.97 11.94
CA ILE A 35 8.57 -5.96 11.15
C ILE A 35 8.73 -6.22 9.64
N ALA A 36 9.88 -6.75 9.20
CA ALA A 36 10.09 -7.11 7.80
C ALA A 36 9.17 -8.26 7.38
N THR A 37 9.01 -9.26 8.26
CA THR A 37 8.05 -10.36 8.07
C THR A 37 6.62 -9.83 7.96
N PHE A 38 6.21 -8.93 8.86
CA PHE A 38 4.88 -8.32 8.82
C PHE A 38 4.64 -7.56 7.51
N LEU A 39 5.61 -6.76 7.06
CA LEU A 39 5.51 -5.99 5.81
C LEU A 39 5.51 -6.91 4.57
N GLY A 40 6.31 -7.98 4.57
CA GLY A 40 6.28 -9.01 3.52
C GLY A 40 4.93 -9.72 3.43
N LEU A 41 4.34 -10.08 4.58
CA LEU A 41 2.99 -10.65 4.65
C LEU A 41 1.94 -9.67 4.13
N LYS A 42 2.03 -8.40 4.50
CA LYS A 42 1.15 -7.33 3.98
C LYS A 42 1.24 -7.20 2.47
N ASN A 43 2.44 -7.17 1.90
CA ASN A 43 2.62 -7.12 0.45
C ASN A 43 2.03 -8.35 -0.25
N ALA A 44 2.31 -9.55 0.26
CA ALA A 44 1.77 -10.80 -0.30
C ALA A 44 0.23 -10.84 -0.24
N ALA A 45 -0.35 -10.34 0.85
CA ALA A 45 -1.80 -10.21 0.99
C ALA A 45 -2.37 -9.20 -0.01
N THR A 46 -1.76 -8.02 -0.17
CA THR A 46 -2.17 -7.03 -1.16
C THR A 46 -2.10 -7.59 -2.59
N ASP A 47 -1.01 -8.27 -2.94
CA ASP A 47 -0.88 -8.93 -4.24
C ASP A 47 -1.96 -9.99 -4.47
N ALA A 48 -2.35 -10.73 -3.43
CA ALA A 48 -3.47 -11.67 -3.50
C ALA A 48 -4.80 -10.96 -3.76
N VAL A 49 -5.10 -9.89 -3.04
CA VAL A 49 -6.32 -9.09 -3.26
C VAL A 49 -6.38 -8.61 -4.70
N VAL A 50 -5.30 -8.00 -5.21
CA VAL A 50 -5.24 -7.48 -6.59
C VAL A 50 -5.38 -8.60 -7.63
N ARG A 51 -4.71 -9.75 -7.42
CA ARG A 51 -4.81 -10.91 -8.32
C ARG A 51 -6.23 -11.47 -8.41
N HIS A 52 -7.01 -11.34 -7.35
CA HIS A 52 -8.40 -11.77 -7.29
C HIS A 52 -9.40 -10.63 -7.56
N ASN A 53 -8.97 -9.55 -8.24
CA ASN A 53 -9.79 -8.41 -8.65
C ASN A 53 -10.47 -7.65 -7.49
N GLY A 54 -9.93 -7.75 -6.27
CA GLY A 54 -10.35 -6.91 -5.15
C GLY A 54 -9.83 -5.47 -5.30
N SER A 55 -10.53 -4.50 -4.72
CA SER A 55 -10.03 -3.12 -4.63
C SER A 55 -8.84 -3.02 -3.67
N LEU A 56 -7.93 -2.06 -3.88
CA LEU A 56 -6.80 -1.81 -2.95
C LEU A 56 -7.25 -1.49 -1.54
N THR A 57 -8.35 -0.76 -1.44
CA THR A 57 -8.93 -0.30 -0.19
C THR A 57 -10.44 -0.23 -0.36
N HIS A 58 -11.15 -0.44 0.74
CA HIS A 58 -12.54 -0.02 0.86
C HIS A 58 -12.65 1.39 1.48
N HIS A 59 -12.02 1.63 2.64
CA HIS A 59 -12.10 2.91 3.35
C HIS A 59 -10.80 3.38 4.05
N HIS A 60 -9.74 2.58 4.10
CA HIS A 60 -8.48 3.00 4.75
C HIS A 60 -7.68 4.01 3.93
N GLY A 61 -7.92 4.06 2.62
CA GLY A 61 -7.19 4.90 1.69
C GLY A 61 -5.88 4.26 1.22
N VAL A 62 -5.16 4.97 0.36
CA VAL A 62 -3.94 4.46 -0.31
C VAL A 62 -2.71 4.61 0.59
N GLY A 63 -2.39 5.84 1.01
CA GLY A 63 -1.19 6.12 1.80
C GLY A 63 0.11 5.66 1.12
N TYR A 64 1.21 5.64 1.87
CA TYR A 64 2.49 5.10 1.36
C TYR A 64 2.45 3.59 1.11
N GLU A 65 1.45 2.91 1.66
CA GLU A 65 1.34 1.45 1.65
C GLU A 65 0.90 0.95 0.27
N TYR A 66 -0.16 1.52 -0.30
CA TYR A 66 -0.75 1.02 -1.55
C TYR A 66 -0.35 1.82 -2.80
N VAL A 67 0.39 2.94 -2.67
CA VAL A 67 0.98 3.68 -3.80
C VAL A 67 1.64 2.76 -4.84
N PRO A 68 2.38 1.69 -4.48
CA PRO A 68 3.05 0.84 -5.48
C PRO A 68 2.10 0.10 -6.42
N TRP A 69 0.81 0.03 -6.08
CA TRP A 69 -0.23 -0.61 -6.89
C TRP A 69 -1.16 0.39 -7.56
N ILE A 70 -1.07 1.69 -7.26
CA ILE A 70 -2.09 2.67 -7.69
C ILE A 70 -2.24 2.76 -9.21
N ASP A 71 -1.14 2.61 -9.95
CA ASP A 71 -1.11 2.64 -11.42
C ASP A 71 -1.95 1.51 -12.03
N LYS A 72 -1.98 0.34 -11.38
CA LYS A 72 -2.79 -0.80 -11.84
C LYS A 72 -4.30 -0.53 -11.73
N PHE A 73 -4.70 0.38 -10.85
CA PHE A 73 -6.11 0.68 -10.59
C PHE A 73 -6.62 1.87 -11.40
N HIS A 74 -5.82 2.93 -11.54
CA HIS A 74 -6.25 4.14 -12.25
C HIS A 74 -5.82 4.17 -13.71
N GLY A 75 -4.85 3.33 -14.09
CA GLY A 75 -4.25 3.34 -15.41
C GLY A 75 -3.50 4.63 -15.72
N PRO A 76 -2.81 4.69 -16.87
CA PRO A 76 -1.94 5.84 -17.20
C PRO A 76 -2.70 7.16 -17.32
N VAL A 77 -3.94 7.14 -17.84
CA VAL A 77 -4.76 8.35 -18.00
C VAL A 77 -5.25 8.86 -16.65
N GLY A 78 -5.80 7.99 -15.79
CA GLY A 78 -6.26 8.40 -14.47
C GLY A 78 -5.10 8.94 -13.62
N MET A 79 -3.94 8.30 -13.69
CA MET A 79 -2.74 8.77 -13.01
C MET A 79 -2.30 10.16 -13.49
N ARG A 80 -2.30 10.40 -14.81
CA ARG A 80 -1.97 11.71 -15.36
C ARG A 80 -2.92 12.80 -14.86
N ILE A 81 -4.23 12.53 -14.86
CA ILE A 81 -5.24 13.48 -14.35
C ILE A 81 -4.94 13.85 -12.89
N LEU A 82 -4.70 12.86 -12.03
CA LEU A 82 -4.40 13.10 -10.62
C LEU A 82 -3.10 13.89 -10.42
N GLN A 83 -2.06 13.58 -11.21
CA GLN A 83 -0.78 14.29 -11.19
C GLN A 83 -0.93 15.75 -11.62
N ASP A 84 -1.65 16.01 -12.71
CA ASP A 84 -1.87 17.36 -13.21
C ASP A 84 -2.67 18.19 -12.20
N MET A 85 -3.74 17.62 -11.61
CA MET A 85 -4.48 18.25 -10.51
C MET A 85 -3.60 18.58 -9.31
N LYS A 86 -2.73 17.63 -8.89
CA LYS A 86 -1.81 17.84 -7.77
C LYS A 86 -0.84 18.98 -8.06
N LYS A 87 -0.28 19.05 -9.27
CA LYS A 87 0.65 20.12 -9.70
C LYS A 87 -0.03 21.49 -9.72
N SER A 88 -1.30 21.56 -10.12
CA SER A 88 -2.05 22.83 -10.11
C SER A 88 -2.38 23.32 -8.70
N ILE A 89 -2.71 22.41 -7.78
CA ILE A 89 -3.16 22.78 -6.42
C ILE A 89 -1.96 22.98 -5.46
N ASP A 90 -0.94 22.14 -5.57
CA ASP A 90 0.24 22.14 -4.70
C ASP A 90 1.53 22.06 -5.54
N PRO A 91 1.87 23.14 -6.27
CA PRO A 91 3.02 23.17 -7.18
C PRO A 91 4.37 23.00 -6.46
N GLN A 92 4.43 23.28 -5.15
CA GLN A 92 5.63 23.11 -4.33
C GLN A 92 5.70 21.74 -3.66
N GLY A 93 4.66 20.90 -3.78
CA GLY A 93 4.64 19.54 -3.24
C GLY A 93 4.65 19.47 -1.71
N ILE A 94 4.17 20.50 -1.01
CA ILE A 94 4.23 20.60 0.47
C ILE A 94 3.21 19.67 1.12
N CYS A 95 2.04 19.53 0.51
CA CYS A 95 0.91 18.79 1.07
C CYS A 95 1.14 17.28 0.89
N ASN A 96 1.87 16.70 1.84
CA ASN A 96 1.95 15.26 2.09
C ASN A 96 2.46 14.44 0.89
N PRO A 97 3.71 14.71 0.43
CA PRO A 97 4.27 14.14 -0.78
C PRO A 97 4.42 12.61 -0.71
N GLY A 98 4.02 11.93 -1.78
CA GLY A 98 4.20 10.50 -1.95
C GLY A 98 3.10 9.60 -1.36
N LYS A 99 2.02 10.15 -0.76
CA LYS A 99 0.96 9.33 -0.12
C LYS A 99 -0.14 8.82 -1.05
N LEU A 100 -0.20 9.31 -2.29
CA LEU A 100 -1.19 8.88 -3.28
C LEU A 100 -0.49 8.68 -4.62
N LEU A 101 0.23 9.72 -5.03
CA LEU A 101 1.02 9.71 -6.24
C LEU A 101 2.47 9.34 -5.93
N PRO A 102 3.13 8.56 -6.81
CA PRO A 102 4.58 8.46 -6.81
C PRO A 102 5.21 9.86 -6.88
N VAL A 103 6.35 10.04 -6.21
CA VAL A 103 7.05 11.33 -6.27
C VAL A 103 7.69 11.49 -7.64
N ASP A 104 7.42 12.63 -8.27
CA ASP A 104 7.95 13.04 -9.57
C ASP A 104 9.40 13.50 -9.38
N THR A 105 10.33 12.55 -9.45
CA THR A 105 11.77 12.77 -9.28
C THR A 105 12.53 11.78 -10.13
N ASP A 106 13.65 12.16 -10.73
CA ASP A 106 14.53 11.24 -11.44
C ASP A 106 15.43 10.43 -10.48
N ASP A 107 15.43 10.77 -9.19
CA ASP A 107 16.19 10.05 -8.18
C ASP A 107 15.45 8.76 -7.75
N GLU A 108 15.95 7.62 -8.23
CA GLU A 108 15.46 6.30 -7.86
C GLU A 108 15.51 6.03 -6.34
N LYS A 109 16.46 6.61 -5.60
CA LYS A 109 16.50 6.51 -4.13
C LYS A 109 15.38 7.31 -3.49
N ALA A 110 15.05 8.47 -4.04
CA ALA A 110 13.93 9.28 -3.58
C ALA A 110 12.59 8.56 -3.83
N LYS A 111 12.36 8.03 -5.04
CA LYS A 111 11.17 7.20 -5.35
C LYS A 111 11.02 6.05 -4.36
N GLN A 112 12.12 5.38 -4.07
CA GLN A 112 12.18 4.29 -3.11
C GLN A 112 11.89 4.76 -1.68
N GLY A 113 12.45 5.88 -1.22
CA GLY A 113 12.30 6.39 0.15
C GLY A 113 10.86 6.69 0.59
N HIS A 114 9.91 6.77 -0.35
CA HIS A 114 8.50 7.00 -0.08
C HIS A 114 7.69 5.73 0.14
N MET A 115 8.26 4.56 -0.13
CA MET A 115 7.63 3.27 0.18
C MET A 115 7.50 3.11 1.70
N MET A 116 6.37 2.56 2.15
CA MET A 116 6.10 2.36 3.59
C MET A 116 7.28 1.69 4.31
N TYR A 117 7.86 0.64 3.74
CA TYR A 117 8.96 -0.10 4.37
C TYR A 117 10.25 0.74 4.54
N HIS A 118 10.60 1.61 3.58
CA HIS A 118 11.75 2.50 3.72
C HIS A 118 11.50 3.58 4.78
N ARG A 119 10.28 4.12 4.85
CA ARG A 119 9.90 5.05 5.94
C ARG A 119 9.91 4.37 7.32
N MET A 120 9.77 3.06 7.37
CA MET A 120 9.89 2.25 8.59
C MET A 120 11.32 1.75 8.84
N GLY A 121 12.32 2.18 8.05
CA GLY A 121 13.72 1.77 8.21
C GLY A 121 13.99 0.31 7.84
N VAL A 122 13.09 -0.33 7.09
CA VAL A 122 13.21 -1.72 6.66
C VAL A 122 13.73 -1.75 5.22
N PRO A 123 14.94 -2.26 4.96
CA PRO A 123 15.48 -2.34 3.61
C PRO A 123 14.72 -3.38 2.78
N LYS A 124 14.51 -3.09 1.50
CA LYS A 124 13.82 -3.99 0.56
C LYS A 124 14.41 -5.40 0.50
N SER A 125 15.71 -5.57 0.73
CA SER A 125 16.40 -6.88 0.77
C SER A 125 15.95 -7.81 1.90
N LYS A 126 15.16 -7.30 2.87
CA LYS A 126 14.61 -8.08 3.98
C LYS A 126 13.12 -8.41 3.83
N LEU A 127 12.48 -7.94 2.75
CA LEU A 127 11.07 -8.23 2.43
C LEU A 127 10.93 -9.56 1.71
#